data_AF-A0A1G2ZEQ1-F1
#
_entry.id   AF-A0A1G2ZEQ1-F1
#
_cell.length_a   1.000
_cell.length_b   1.000
_cell.length_c   1.000
_cell.angle_alpha   90.00
_cell.angle_beta   90.00
_cell.angle_gamma   90.00
#
_symmetry.space_group_name_H-M   'P 1'
#
loop_
_entity.id
_entity.type
_entity.pdbx_description
1 polymer ?
#
loop_
_entity_poly.entity_id
_entity_poly.type
_entity_poly.pdbx_seq_one_letter_code
_entity_poly.pdbx_strand_id
1 'polypeptide(L)'
;MKKLMLILATITLAQCSTAEDYSRFYPQQYSVSVVKSMKTEEIFAVPIKNPVAKSFLGYLETCIVEVKDSREEKELYWIYDTNHQRIGFIDEVGKFYRYDNRSKTREYIGGYPITDMGLRVFFNIPLNRDEYVILLEPTG
;
A
#
# COMPACT_ATOMS: atom_id res chain seq x y z
N MET A 1 40.79 -34.12 -22.91
CA MET A 1 40.32 -32.73 -22.84
C MET A 1 38.86 -32.74 -22.40
N LYS A 2 38.57 -32.41 -21.13
CA LYS A 2 37.19 -32.40 -20.59
C LYS A 2 36.63 -30.97 -20.72
N LYS A 3 35.57 -30.81 -21.52
CA LYS A 3 34.85 -29.55 -21.71
C LYS A 3 34.10 -29.21 -20.42
N LEU A 4 34.46 -28.09 -19.77
CA LEU A 4 33.62 -27.46 -18.75
C LEU A 4 32.39 -26.88 -19.45
N MET A 5 31.21 -27.37 -19.10
CA MET A 5 29.94 -26.77 -19.49
C MET A 5 29.56 -25.78 -18.40
N LEU A 6 29.70 -24.48 -18.69
CA LEU A 6 29.26 -23.40 -17.82
C LEU A 6 27.74 -23.31 -17.95
N ILE A 7 26.99 -23.85 -16.99
CA ILE A 7 25.57 -23.60 -16.87
C ILE A 7 25.43 -22.17 -16.37
N LEU A 8 25.19 -21.25 -17.31
CA LEU A 8 24.84 -19.87 -17.01
C LEU A 8 23.45 -19.92 -16.38
N ALA A 9 23.40 -19.92 -15.05
CA ALA A 9 22.16 -19.73 -14.30
C ALA A 9 21.64 -18.32 -14.63
N THR A 10 20.69 -18.25 -15.56
CA THR A 10 19.90 -17.06 -15.75
C THR A 10 19.06 -16.89 -14.49
N ILE A 11 19.55 -16.02 -13.59
CA ILE A 11 18.73 -15.41 -12.55
C ILE A 11 17.65 -14.65 -13.31
N THR A 12 16.51 -15.31 -13.52
CA THR A 12 15.28 -14.66 -13.92
C THR A 12 14.88 -13.85 -12.70
N LEU A 13 15.40 -12.62 -12.62
CA LEU A 13 14.80 -11.60 -11.79
C LEU A 13 13.36 -11.52 -12.30
N ALA A 14 12.43 -12.09 -11.55
CA ALA A 14 11.01 -11.89 -11.75
C ALA A 14 10.80 -10.37 -11.78
N GLN A 15 10.66 -9.85 -12.99
CA GLN A 15 10.70 -8.43 -13.25
C GLN A 15 9.36 -7.85 -12.77
N CYS A 16 9.38 -7.38 -11.53
CA CYS A 16 8.58 -6.31 -10.94
C CYS A 16 7.14 -6.18 -11.48
N SER A 17 6.22 -6.91 -10.86
CA SER A 17 4.77 -6.83 -11.11
C SER A 17 4.10 -5.53 -10.61
N THR A 18 4.85 -4.52 -10.15
CA THR A 18 4.29 -3.31 -9.52
C THR A 18 4.08 -2.15 -10.50
N ALA A 19 4.92 -2.02 -11.54
CA ALA A 19 4.82 -0.92 -12.52
C ALA A 19 3.62 -1.08 -13.48
N GLU A 20 3.33 -2.29 -13.94
CA GLU A 20 2.16 -2.57 -14.81
C GLU A 20 0.85 -2.41 -14.05
N ASP A 21 0.76 -2.92 -12.82
CA ASP A 21 -0.38 -2.71 -11.94
C ASP A 21 -0.65 -1.21 -11.77
N TYR A 22 0.40 -0.42 -11.51
CA TYR A 22 0.28 1.01 -11.33
C TYR A 22 -0.34 1.74 -12.53
N SER A 23 0.13 1.45 -13.75
CA SER A 23 -0.39 2.05 -14.99
C SER A 23 -1.88 1.75 -15.22
N ARG A 24 -2.38 0.62 -14.68
CA ARG A 24 -3.80 0.25 -14.75
C ARG A 24 -4.66 1.05 -13.76
N PHE A 25 -4.09 1.49 -12.63
CA PHE A 25 -4.85 2.17 -11.58
C PHE A 25 -4.83 3.70 -11.70
N TYR A 26 -3.81 4.29 -12.32
CA TYR A 26 -3.74 5.71 -12.69
C TYR A 26 -3.59 5.91 -14.21
N PRO A 27 -4.59 5.49 -15.02
CA PRO A 27 -4.46 5.38 -16.48
C PRO A 27 -4.22 6.70 -17.24
N GLN A 28 -4.15 7.85 -16.56
CA GLN A 28 -3.96 9.15 -17.22
C GLN A 28 -2.89 10.06 -16.63
N GLN A 29 -2.33 9.79 -15.44
CA GLN A 29 -1.46 10.80 -14.81
C GLN A 29 0.03 10.50 -14.92
N TYR A 30 0.48 9.24 -14.79
CA TYR A 30 1.92 8.97 -14.73
C TYR A 30 2.29 7.63 -15.35
N SER A 31 3.15 7.65 -16.37
CA SER A 31 3.94 6.47 -16.72
C SER A 31 5.03 6.32 -15.65
N VAL A 32 5.20 5.17 -15.02
CA VAL A 32 6.26 4.94 -14.02
C VAL A 32 7.50 4.40 -14.71
N SER A 33 8.67 4.96 -14.40
CA SER A 33 9.96 4.49 -14.92
C SER A 33 10.62 3.47 -13.99
N VAL A 34 10.63 3.73 -12.67
CA VAL A 34 11.37 2.94 -11.66
C VAL A 34 10.67 2.99 -10.30
N VAL A 35 10.65 1.87 -9.57
CA VAL A 35 10.31 1.84 -8.13
C VAL A 35 11.58 2.08 -7.33
N LYS A 36 11.62 3.15 -6.51
CA LYS A 36 12.79 3.55 -5.72
C LYS A 36 12.83 2.86 -4.36
N SER A 37 11.68 2.76 -3.70
CA SER A 37 11.57 2.13 -2.39
C SER A 37 10.16 1.59 -2.17
N MET A 38 10.09 0.63 -1.26
CA MET A 38 8.86 0.01 -0.81
C MET A 38 8.98 -0.20 0.70
N LYS A 39 7.97 0.23 1.43
CA LYS A 39 7.86 0.06 2.88
C LYS A 39 6.50 -0.56 3.18
N THR A 40 6.48 -1.62 3.99
CA THR A 40 5.24 -2.23 4.46
C THR A 40 5.12 -2.03 5.96
N GLU A 41 3.96 -1.56 6.39
CA GLU A 41 3.61 -1.34 7.78
C GLU A 41 2.34 -2.12 8.13
N GLU A 42 2.34 -2.78 9.27
CA GLU A 42 1.17 -3.38 9.88
C GLU A 42 0.26 -2.31 10.48
N ILE A 43 -1.03 -2.40 10.22
CA ILE A 43 -2.04 -1.46 10.72
C ILE A 43 -2.74 -2.08 11.92
N PHE A 44 -2.69 -1.40 13.07
CA PHE A 44 -3.37 -1.82 14.30
C PHE A 44 -4.38 -0.79 14.77
N ALA A 45 -5.54 -1.26 15.24
CA ALA A 45 -6.42 -0.50 16.11
C ALA A 45 -6.05 -0.77 17.57
N VAL A 46 -5.78 0.28 18.35
CA VAL A 46 -5.39 0.15 19.75
C VAL A 46 -6.40 0.86 20.64
N PRO A 47 -7.14 0.15 21.52
CA PRO A 47 -8.00 0.78 22.50
C PRO A 47 -7.18 1.60 23.50
N ILE A 48 -7.52 2.87 23.72
CA ILE A 48 -6.75 3.75 24.62
C ILE A 48 -6.81 3.27 26.06
N LYS A 49 -7.98 2.78 26.50
CA LYS A 49 -8.19 2.28 27.87
C LYS A 49 -7.50 0.93 28.12
N ASN A 50 -7.12 0.21 27.06
CA ASN A 50 -6.42 -1.07 27.17
C ASN A 50 -5.49 -1.30 25.97
N PRO A 51 -4.28 -0.71 25.96
CA PRO A 51 -3.37 -0.79 24.83
C PRO A 51 -2.89 -2.21 24.49
N VAL A 52 -2.97 -3.14 25.45
CA VAL A 52 -2.60 -4.55 25.25
C VAL A 52 -3.59 -5.26 24.32
N ALA A 53 -4.84 -4.78 24.24
CA ALA A 53 -5.87 -5.34 23.36
C ALA A 53 -5.79 -4.79 21.92
N LYS A 54 -4.57 -4.57 21.40
CA LYS A 54 -4.38 -4.14 20.01
C LYS A 54 -4.94 -5.18 19.04
N SER A 55 -5.68 -4.71 18.04
CA SER A 55 -6.32 -5.53 17.01
C SER A 55 -5.65 -5.27 15.66
N PHE A 56 -5.18 -6.34 15.03
CA PHE A 56 -4.57 -6.27 13.70
C PHE A 56 -5.63 -6.09 12.62
N LEU A 57 -5.43 -5.11 11.72
CA LEU A 57 -6.41 -4.74 10.69
C LEU A 57 -5.96 -5.11 9.27
N GLY A 58 -4.66 -5.14 9.02
CA GLY A 58 -4.10 -5.32 7.67
C GLY A 58 -2.79 -4.58 7.49
N TYR A 59 -2.46 -4.21 6.25
CA TYR A 59 -1.16 -3.64 5.90
C TYR A 59 -1.30 -2.34 5.10
N LEU A 60 -0.40 -1.40 5.33
CA LEU A 60 -0.17 -0.23 4.50
C LEU A 60 1.16 -0.42 3.77
N GLU A 61 1.11 -0.47 2.44
CA GLU A 61 2.30 -0.50 1.60
C GLU A 61 2.50 0.86 0.97
N THR A 62 3.65 1.45 1.26
CA THR A 62 4.10 2.71 0.68
C THR A 62 5.14 2.44 -0.39
N CYS A 63 4.87 2.86 -1.61
CA CYS A 63 5.78 2.75 -2.75
C CYS A 63 6.21 4.14 -3.21
N ILE A 64 7.53 4.39 -3.26
CA ILE A 64 8.06 5.59 -3.91
C ILE A 64 8.44 5.24 -5.34
N VAL A 65 7.87 5.95 -6.31
CA VAL A 65 8.11 5.74 -7.74
C VAL A 65 8.64 7.00 -8.40
N GLU A 66 9.49 6.82 -9.40
CA GLU A 66 9.92 7.91 -10.29
C GLU A 66 8.95 7.98 -11.49
N VAL A 67 8.46 9.19 -11.76
CA VAL A 67 7.61 9.44 -12.92
C VAL A 67 8.48 9.46 -14.17
N LYS A 68 8.10 8.67 -15.18
CA LYS A 68 8.79 8.59 -16.47
C LYS A 68 8.87 9.95 -17.12
N ASP A 69 10.04 10.25 -17.70
CA ASP A 69 10.35 11.51 -18.36
C ASP A 69 10.27 12.74 -17.42
N SER A 70 10.26 12.50 -16.10
CA SER A 70 10.31 13.51 -15.04
C SER A 70 11.39 13.13 -14.01
N ARG A 71 11.83 14.10 -13.20
CA ARG A 71 12.65 13.85 -11.99
C ARG A 71 11.80 13.83 -10.73
N GLU A 72 10.48 13.89 -10.87
CA GLU A 72 9.54 13.89 -9.77
C GLU A 72 9.36 12.47 -9.21
N GLU A 73 9.40 12.37 -7.89
CA GLU A 73 9.06 11.17 -7.15
C GLU A 73 7.62 11.29 -6.64
N LYS A 74 6.88 10.18 -6.70
CA LYS A 74 5.52 10.07 -6.19
C LYS A 74 5.48 8.98 -5.13
N GLU A 75 4.84 9.30 -4.02
CA GLU A 75 4.54 8.34 -2.96
C GLU A 75 3.13 7.79 -3.19
N LEU A 76 3.02 6.47 -3.11
CA LEU A 76 1.81 5.73 -3.39
C LEU A 76 1.48 4.86 -2.20
N TYR A 77 0.21 4.78 -1.85
CA TYR A 77 -0.23 4.02 -0.70
C TYR A 77 -1.28 2.98 -1.09
N TRP A 78 -1.00 1.73 -0.77
CA TRP A 78 -1.92 0.61 -0.95
C TRP A 78 -2.34 0.08 0.41
N ILE A 79 -3.63 -0.23 0.56
CA ILE A 79 -4.18 -0.81 1.78
C ILE A 79 -4.55 -2.26 1.47
N TYR A 80 -4.02 -3.18 2.26
CA TYR A 80 -4.27 -4.61 2.19
C TYR A 80 -4.99 -5.10 3.43
N ASP A 81 -5.81 -6.14 3.28
CA ASP A 81 -6.42 -6.85 4.41
C ASP A 81 -5.41 -7.76 5.12
N THR A 82 -5.87 -8.48 6.15
CA THR A 82 -5.05 -9.43 6.91
C THR A 82 -4.56 -10.63 6.09
N ASN A 83 -5.13 -10.88 4.91
CA ASN A 83 -4.73 -11.94 3.98
C ASN A 83 -3.80 -11.41 2.86
N HIS A 84 -3.32 -10.17 2.98
CA HIS A 84 -2.57 -9.46 1.92
C HIS A 84 -3.36 -9.29 0.61
N GLN A 85 -4.69 -9.29 0.68
CA GLN A 85 -5.53 -8.91 -0.45
C GLN A 85 -5.66 -7.39 -0.50
N ARG A 86 -5.41 -6.79 -1.67
CA ARG A 86 -5.53 -5.34 -1.85
C ARG A 86 -7.01 -4.92 -1.72
N ILE A 87 -7.33 -4.07 -0.75
CA ILE A 87 -8.70 -3.62 -0.44
C ILE A 87 -8.92 -2.12 -0.63
N GLY A 88 -7.85 -1.35 -0.84
CA GLY A 88 -7.98 0.07 -1.16
C GLY A 88 -6.66 0.73 -1.48
N PHE A 89 -6.72 2.05 -1.67
CA PHE A 89 -5.55 2.89 -1.91
C PHE A 89 -5.81 4.34 -1.49
N ILE A 90 -4.73 5.10 -1.37
CA ILE A 90 -4.77 6.53 -1.08
C ILE A 90 -4.11 7.25 -2.26
N ASP A 91 -4.80 8.25 -2.82
CA ASP A 91 -4.23 9.05 -3.91
C ASP A 91 -3.27 10.14 -3.42
N GLU A 92 -2.61 10.81 -4.37
CA GLU A 92 -1.60 11.84 -4.10
C GLU A 92 -2.11 13.06 -3.32
N VAL A 93 -3.44 13.24 -3.22
CA VAL A 93 -4.06 14.33 -2.45
C VAL A 93 -4.68 13.83 -1.14
N GLY A 94 -4.38 12.59 -0.73
CA GLY A 94 -4.85 12.02 0.54
C GLY A 94 -6.30 11.55 0.51
N LYS A 95 -6.86 11.26 -0.67
CA LYS A 95 -8.21 10.67 -0.78
C LYS A 95 -8.15 9.16 -0.73
N PHE A 96 -9.03 8.60 0.09
CA PHE A 96 -9.16 7.17 0.31
C PHE A 96 -10.19 6.57 -0.65
N TYR A 97 -9.83 5.44 -1.24
CA TYR A 97 -10.71 4.65 -2.08
C TYR A 97 -10.72 3.19 -1.63
N ARG A 98 -11.90 2.60 -1.51
CA ARG A 98 -12.08 1.17 -1.22
C ARG A 98 -12.42 0.42 -2.50
N TYR A 99 -11.90 -0.79 -2.64
CA TYR A 99 -12.37 -1.71 -3.66
C TYR A 99 -13.64 -2.42 -3.20
N ASP A 100 -14.69 -2.36 -4.01
CA ASP A 100 -15.86 -3.21 -3.80
C ASP A 100 -15.51 -4.67 -4.15
N ASN A 101 -15.72 -5.57 -3.19
CA ASN A 101 -15.54 -7.02 -3.31
C ASN A 101 -16.32 -7.65 -4.48
N ARG A 102 -17.32 -6.97 -5.04
CA ARG A 102 -18.18 -7.50 -6.12
C ARG A 102 -17.84 -7.00 -7.51
N SER A 103 -17.29 -5.80 -7.62
CA SER A 103 -17.28 -5.09 -8.91
C SER A 103 -15.91 -4.54 -9.30
N LYS A 104 -14.90 -4.60 -8.41
CA LYS A 104 -13.62 -3.88 -8.58
C LYS A 104 -13.80 -2.36 -8.80
N THR A 105 -15.00 -1.84 -8.56
CA THR A 105 -15.31 -0.41 -8.64
C THR A 105 -14.77 0.25 -7.38
N ARG A 106 -14.29 1.48 -7.52
CA ARG A 106 -13.69 2.25 -6.44
C ARG A 106 -14.77 3.07 -5.76
N GLU A 107 -14.98 2.85 -4.47
CA GLU A 107 -15.81 3.72 -3.63
C GLU A 107 -14.91 4.83 -3.06
N TYR A 108 -15.24 6.09 -3.33
CA TYR A 108 -14.59 7.23 -2.69
C TYR A 108 -15.09 7.36 -1.25
N ILE A 109 -14.17 7.33 -0.29
CA ILE A 109 -14.50 7.33 1.14
C ILE A 109 -14.35 8.74 1.74
N GLY A 110 -13.41 9.54 1.24
CA GLY A 110 -13.14 10.89 1.75
C GLY A 110 -11.67 11.30 1.62
N GLY A 111 -11.38 12.58 1.86
CA GLY A 111 -10.02 13.14 1.91
C GLY A 111 -9.58 13.39 3.36
N TYR A 112 -8.51 12.71 3.79
CA TYR A 112 -8.08 12.68 5.19
C TYR A 112 -6.55 12.60 5.33
N PRO A 113 -5.98 12.99 6.48
CA PRO A 113 -4.60 12.65 6.81
C PRO A 113 -4.38 11.13 6.72
N ILE A 114 -3.26 10.75 6.12
CA ILE A 114 -2.94 9.38 5.68
C ILE A 114 -2.81 8.37 6.83
N THR A 115 -2.53 8.83 8.06
CA THR A 115 -2.07 7.95 9.14
C THR A 115 -3.12 7.58 10.19
N ASP A 116 -3.94 8.51 10.70
CA ASP A 116 -4.91 8.19 11.76
C ASP A 116 -6.35 8.29 11.28
N MET A 117 -6.80 9.52 10.98
CA MET A 117 -8.22 9.76 10.65
C MET A 117 -8.67 9.01 9.40
N GLY A 118 -7.84 8.99 8.35
CA GLY A 118 -8.17 8.29 7.11
C GLY A 118 -8.29 6.78 7.28
N LEU A 119 -7.35 6.16 7.99
CA LEU A 119 -7.38 4.71 8.27
C LEU A 119 -8.55 4.34 9.18
N ARG A 120 -8.95 5.19 10.13
CA ARG A 120 -10.19 4.94 10.90
C ARG A 120 -11.42 4.90 10.03
N VAL A 121 -11.61 5.88 9.16
CA VAL A 121 -12.77 5.90 8.25
C VAL A 121 -12.70 4.68 7.32
N PHE A 122 -11.50 4.36 6.82
CA PHE A 122 -11.30 3.22 5.93
C PHE A 122 -11.66 1.87 6.58
N PHE A 123 -11.34 1.66 7.86
CA PHE A 123 -11.66 0.42 8.58
C PHE A 123 -12.96 0.49 9.39
N ASN A 124 -13.75 1.56 9.22
CA ASN A 124 -14.98 1.80 9.97
C ASN A 124 -14.77 1.77 11.50
N ILE A 125 -13.65 2.34 11.97
CA ILE A 125 -13.30 2.48 13.37
C ILE A 125 -13.87 3.82 13.89
N PRO A 126 -14.41 3.87 15.11
CA PRO A 126 -14.90 5.11 15.69
C PRO A 126 -13.88 6.26 15.62
N LEU A 127 -14.37 7.42 15.16
CA LEU A 127 -13.56 8.66 15.10
C LEU A 127 -13.34 9.29 16.47
N ASN A 128 -13.99 8.77 17.51
CA ASN A 128 -13.76 9.21 18.88
C ASN A 128 -12.31 8.90 19.26
N ARG A 129 -11.52 9.97 19.42
CA ARG A 129 -10.10 9.88 19.77
C ARG A 129 -9.86 9.42 21.20
N ASP A 130 -10.89 9.26 22.01
CA ASP A 130 -10.76 8.75 23.39
C ASP A 130 -10.98 7.23 23.49
N GLU A 131 -11.32 6.57 22.37
CA GLU A 131 -11.60 5.14 22.34
C GLU A 131 -10.47 4.33 21.72
N TYR A 132 -10.01 4.74 20.54
CA TYR A 132 -8.98 4.03 19.76
C TYR A 132 -7.91 4.98 19.25
N VAL A 133 -6.75 4.44 18.90
CA VAL A 133 -5.73 5.04 18.01
C VAL A 133 -5.33 4.06 16.93
N ILE A 134 -4.95 4.56 15.75
CA ILE A 134 -4.30 3.74 14.72
C ILE A 134 -2.79 3.78 14.92
N LEU A 135 -2.16 2.61 14.96
CA LEU A 135 -0.71 2.48 14.94
C LEU A 135 -0.27 1.83 13.64
N LEU A 136 0.83 2.33 13.10
CA LEU A 136 1.57 1.73 11.99
C LEU A 136 2.88 1.19 12.56
N GLU A 137 3.10 -0.11 12.46
CA GLU A 137 4.31 -0.78 12.92
C GLU A 137 5.06 -1.36 11.71
N PRO A 138 6.39 -1.22 11.58
CA PRO A 138 7.13 -1.86 10.49
C PRO A 138 6.95 -3.38 10.51
N THR A 139 6.77 -4.00 9.34
CA THR A 139 6.83 -5.47 9.24
C THR A 139 8.23 -5.96 9.61
N GLY A 140 8.33 -6.88 10.57
CA GLY A 140 9.58 -7.48 11.06
C GLY A 140 10.16 -8.59 10.20
#